data_AF-T1GWI9-F1
#
_entry.id   AF-T1GWI9-F1
#
_cell.length_a   1.000
_cell.length_b   1.000
_cell.length_c   1.000
_cell.angle_alpha   90.00
_cell.angle_beta   90.00
_cell.angle_gamma   90.00
#
_symmetry.space_group_name_H-M   'P 1'
#
loop_
_entity.id
_entity.type
_entity.pdbx_description
1 polymer ?
#
loop_
_entity_poly.entity_id
_entity_poly.type
_entity_poly.pdbx_seq_one_letter_code
_entity_poly.pdbx_strand_id
1 'polypeptide(L)'
;MNMHTFVYFLQICGFNRARQRDKFARLIEDGFVNVQEEAARLDAHFNAIAVKGDSYNPHMAYFGTWNLYHCLKAMSLYLLSGFELELYSVHEYLYIFWYLYEYLFGFLITALKRAESIVIEQEQLDMHHKNNLNAQSKQRKPKIKKHRKNGIPFRQEIFLNTAYQSICGGYYKAIGAFTKEEKIRQPLQIFDSEYIRFNHRFAPFATLTSPPPIPYHEFDMMRKHLLRSNANDLYISAATHFHEARLNLEYIQNPDQEILQMIQVAKVNYVVMSLLAKGHKRDSKSQPVFDYSQHRYFPVIKLN
;
A
#
# COMPACT_ATOMS: atom_id res chain seq x y z
N MET A 1 27.17 4.44 4.51
CA MET A 1 26.51 5.55 3.78
C MET A 1 26.15 6.62 4.82
N ASN A 2 26.85 7.76 4.85
CA ASN A 2 26.75 8.76 5.94
C ASN A 2 25.73 9.87 5.64
N MET A 3 24.66 9.54 4.90
CA MET A 3 23.53 10.43 4.62
C MET A 3 22.37 10.04 5.52
N HIS A 4 21.75 11.02 6.19
CA HIS A 4 20.50 10.82 6.91
C HIS A 4 19.44 10.21 5.98
N THR A 5 18.96 9.01 6.28
CA THR A 5 18.04 8.16 5.46
C THR A 5 16.92 8.96 4.80
N PHE A 6 16.26 9.86 5.53
CA PHE A 6 15.15 10.65 5.03
C PHE A 6 15.56 11.80 4.09
N VAL A 7 16.73 12.39 4.27
CA VAL A 7 17.28 13.36 3.31
C VAL A 7 17.53 12.65 1.98
N TYR A 8 18.08 11.44 2.04
CA TYR A 8 18.27 10.64 0.83
C TYR A 8 16.94 10.26 0.19
N PHE A 9 15.94 9.86 0.98
CA PHE A 9 14.59 9.57 0.46
C PHE A 9 14.01 10.77 -0.32
N LEU A 10 14.11 11.98 0.22
CA LEU A 10 13.67 13.19 -0.49
C LEU A 10 14.48 13.46 -1.77
N GLN A 11 15.80 13.27 -1.72
CA GLN A 11 16.66 13.45 -2.89
C GLN A 11 16.34 12.47 -4.02
N ILE A 12 15.85 11.26 -3.71
CA ILE A 12 15.46 10.28 -4.73
C ILE A 12 14.46 10.91 -5.72
N CYS A 13 13.51 11.71 -5.24
CA CYS A 13 12.50 12.38 -6.07
C CYS A 13 13.08 13.28 -7.17
N GLY A 14 14.33 13.76 -7.01
CA GLY A 14 15.03 14.56 -8.02
C GLY A 14 15.74 13.78 -9.12
N PHE A 15 15.82 12.44 -9.02
CA PHE A 15 16.43 11.62 -10.06
C PHE A 15 15.41 11.22 -11.14
N ASN A 16 15.90 10.78 -12.31
CA ASN A 16 15.05 10.14 -13.32
C ASN A 16 14.50 8.79 -12.81
N ARG A 17 13.43 8.27 -13.44
CA ARG A 17 12.68 7.09 -12.98
C ARG A 17 13.52 5.83 -12.79
N ALA A 18 14.40 5.50 -13.73
CA ALA A 18 15.27 4.34 -13.61
C ALA A 18 16.20 4.46 -12.38
N ARG A 19 16.83 5.64 -12.22
CA ARG A 19 17.67 5.93 -11.04
C ARG A 19 16.86 5.99 -9.75
N GLN A 20 15.61 6.45 -9.78
CA GLN A 20 14.72 6.44 -8.61
C GLN A 20 14.56 5.02 -8.10
N ARG A 21 14.22 4.07 -8.98
CA ARG A 21 14.06 2.67 -8.64
C ARG A 21 15.32 2.06 -8.02
N ASP A 22 16.48 2.25 -8.65
CA ASP A 22 17.76 1.72 -8.15
C ASP A 22 18.10 2.28 -6.76
N LYS A 23 17.79 3.56 -6.53
CA LYS A 23 18.03 4.20 -5.23
C LYS A 23 17.03 3.77 -4.17
N PHE A 24 15.77 3.52 -4.53
CA PHE A 24 14.80 2.92 -3.62
C PHE A 24 15.26 1.53 -3.18
N ALA A 25 15.76 0.70 -4.10
CA ALA A 25 16.28 -0.62 -3.74
C ALA A 25 17.36 -0.52 -2.64
N ARG A 26 18.38 0.33 -2.83
CA ARG A 26 19.43 0.54 -1.81
C ARG A 26 18.93 1.18 -0.52
N LEU A 27 17.98 2.13 -0.62
CA LEU A 27 17.39 2.77 0.55
C LEU A 27 16.65 1.75 1.41
N ILE A 28 15.95 0.81 0.79
CA ILE A 28 15.22 -0.24 1.48
C ILE A 28 16.18 -1.26 2.09
N GLU A 29 17.17 -1.71 1.31
CA GLU A 29 18.14 -2.71 1.71
C GLU A 29 19.02 -2.24 2.89
N ASP A 30 19.56 -1.01 2.82
CA ASP A 30 20.55 -0.54 3.81
C ASP A 30 20.03 0.60 4.70
N GLY A 31 19.15 1.44 4.17
CA GLY A 31 18.85 2.74 4.78
C GLY A 31 17.85 2.68 5.92
N PHE A 32 16.84 1.81 5.84
CA PHE A 32 15.80 1.70 6.87
C PHE A 32 16.18 0.83 8.06
N VAL A 33 17.08 -0.15 7.89
CA VAL A 33 17.46 -1.11 8.94
C VAL A 33 17.96 -0.41 10.21
N ASN A 34 18.94 0.48 10.08
CA ASN A 34 19.49 1.22 11.22
C ASN A 34 18.45 2.14 11.88
N VAL A 35 17.58 2.75 11.07
CA VAL A 35 16.52 3.64 11.58
C VAL A 35 15.46 2.84 12.35
N GLN A 36 15.17 1.60 11.94
CA GLN A 36 14.25 0.70 12.66
C GLN A 36 14.75 0.39 14.07
N GLU A 37 16.04 0.07 14.21
CA GLU A 37 16.63 -0.19 15.52
C GLU A 37 16.59 1.03 16.43
N GLU A 38 17.00 2.19 15.93
CA GLU A 38 16.99 3.43 16.71
C GLU A 38 15.57 3.86 17.09
N ALA A 39 14.61 3.75 16.17
CA ALA A 39 13.21 4.02 16.45
C ALA A 39 12.67 3.12 17.56
N ALA A 40 12.98 1.82 17.52
CA ALA A 40 12.57 0.87 18.57
C ALA A 40 13.23 1.17 19.93
N ARG A 41 14.51 1.56 19.95
CA ARG A 41 15.21 1.97 21.18
C ARG A 41 14.58 3.21 21.81
N LEU A 42 14.30 4.23 21.00
CA LEU A 42 13.63 5.45 21.45
C LEU A 42 12.23 5.15 21.97
N ASP A 43 11.44 4.36 21.22
CA ASP A 43 10.09 3.99 21.63
C ASP A 43 10.08 3.27 22.99
N ALA A 44 11.03 2.35 23.21
CA ALA A 44 11.18 1.63 24.48
C ALA A 44 11.61 2.56 25.62
N HIS A 45 12.54 3.49 25.35
CA HIS A 45 13.01 4.45 26.34
C HIS A 45 11.90 5.38 26.82
N PHE A 46 11.14 5.98 25.91
CA PHE A 46 10.02 6.86 26.27
C PHE A 46 8.91 6.10 26.98
N ASN A 47 8.65 4.85 26.61
CA ASN A 47 7.71 4.01 27.33
C ASN A 47 8.16 3.76 28.79
N ALA A 48 9.46 3.49 29.01
CA ALA A 48 9.99 3.31 30.35
C ALA A 48 9.90 4.58 31.21
N ILE A 49 10.05 5.76 30.62
CA ILE A 49 9.85 7.05 31.32
C ILE A 49 8.38 7.23 31.69
N ALA A 50 7.46 7.02 30.74
CA ALA A 50 6.02 7.19 30.97
C ALA A 50 5.50 6.30 32.10
N VAL A 51 5.91 5.01 32.11
CA VAL A 51 5.53 4.06 33.18
C VAL A 51 6.07 4.46 34.54
N LYS A 52 7.25 5.10 34.62
CA LYS A 52 7.86 5.54 35.89
C LYS A 52 7.30 6.86 36.42
N GLY A 53 6.73 7.70 35.57
CA GLY A 53 6.38 9.09 35.88
C GLY A 53 4.99 9.33 36.49
N ASP A 54 4.35 8.33 37.12
CA ASP A 54 2.92 8.36 37.53
C ASP A 54 1.95 8.80 36.41
N SER A 55 2.43 8.82 35.16
CA SER A 55 1.65 9.20 34.00
C SER A 55 0.91 7.95 33.54
N TYR A 56 -0.42 7.92 33.68
CA TYR A 56 -1.25 6.79 33.23
C TYR A 56 -1.34 6.67 31.69
N ASN A 57 -0.31 7.10 30.96
CA ASN A 57 -0.36 7.17 29.52
C ASN A 57 0.86 6.47 28.88
N PRO A 58 0.70 5.23 28.39
CA PRO A 58 1.79 4.48 27.78
C PRO A 58 2.25 5.16 26.48
N HIS A 59 3.53 5.01 26.16
CA HIS A 59 4.08 5.52 24.92
C HIS A 59 3.73 4.56 23.75
N MET A 60 3.05 5.06 22.72
CA MET A 60 2.42 4.22 21.68
C MET A 60 3.30 3.94 20.45
N ALA A 61 4.60 3.74 20.64
CA ALA A 61 5.60 3.47 19.58
C ALA A 61 5.53 4.44 18.37
N TYR A 62 5.66 5.74 18.66
CA TYR A 62 5.52 6.82 17.69
C TYR A 62 6.59 6.75 16.59
N PHE A 63 7.85 6.55 16.97
CA PHE A 63 8.98 6.56 16.03
C PHE A 63 8.93 5.32 15.13
N GLY A 64 8.63 4.16 15.70
CA GLY A 64 8.45 2.92 14.96
C GLY A 64 7.32 3.01 13.94
N THR A 65 6.18 3.60 14.32
CA THR A 65 5.04 3.79 13.40
C THR A 65 5.39 4.72 12.24
N TRP A 66 6.05 5.85 12.52
CA TRP A 66 6.47 6.81 11.50
C TRP A 66 7.50 6.21 10.54
N ASN A 67 8.50 5.50 11.07
CA ASN A 67 9.52 4.84 10.25
C ASN A 67 8.92 3.71 9.38
N LEU A 68 8.03 2.88 9.96
CA LEU A 68 7.34 1.82 9.23
C LEU A 68 6.55 2.38 8.04
N TYR A 69 5.81 3.46 8.25
CA TYR A 69 5.05 4.11 7.18
C TYR A 69 5.95 4.51 5.99
N HIS A 70 7.10 5.14 6.26
CA HIS A 70 8.02 5.57 5.19
C HIS A 70 8.73 4.40 4.52
N CYS A 71 9.07 3.35 5.28
CA CYS A 71 9.62 2.12 4.73
C CYS A 71 8.63 1.48 3.75
N LEU A 72 7.36 1.33 4.16
CA LEU A 72 6.31 0.77 3.31
C LEU A 72 6.04 1.63 2.07
N LYS A 73 6.12 2.96 2.16
CA LYS A 73 6.04 3.87 1.01
C LYS A 73 7.20 3.67 0.03
N ALA A 74 8.42 3.52 0.53
CA ALA A 74 9.57 3.23 -0.33
C ALA A 74 9.42 1.87 -1.03
N MET A 75 8.97 0.84 -0.31
CA MET A 75 8.68 -0.49 -0.87
C MET A 75 7.61 -0.44 -1.95
N SER A 76 6.50 0.28 -1.74
CA SER A 76 5.44 0.40 -2.73
C SER A 76 5.90 1.17 -3.97
N LEU A 77 6.65 2.27 -3.80
CA LEU A 77 7.25 3.02 -4.91
C LEU A 77 8.23 2.16 -5.72
N TYR A 78 9.07 1.36 -5.06
CA TYR A 78 9.97 0.43 -5.74
C TYR A 78 9.19 -0.60 -6.58
N LEU A 79 8.16 -1.24 -6.03
CA LEU A 79 7.38 -2.21 -6.80
C LEU A 79 6.61 -1.56 -7.95
N LEU A 80 5.92 -0.45 -7.70
CA LEU A 80 5.14 0.25 -8.72
C LEU A 80 6.02 0.79 -9.85
N SER A 81 7.23 1.25 -9.56
CA SER A 81 8.18 1.70 -10.58
C SER A 81 8.56 0.60 -11.58
N GLY A 82 8.45 -0.68 -11.19
CA GLY A 82 8.67 -1.78 -12.12
C GLY A 82 7.60 -1.90 -13.20
N PHE A 83 6.37 -1.42 -12.95
CA PHE A 83 5.36 -1.28 -14.01
C PHE A 83 5.66 -0.08 -14.92
N GLU A 84 5.97 1.08 -14.35
CA GLU A 84 6.29 2.30 -15.12
C GLU A 84 7.50 2.11 -16.04
N LEU A 85 8.46 1.29 -15.61
CA LEU A 85 9.69 0.98 -16.35
C LEU A 85 9.58 -0.32 -17.18
N GLU A 86 8.39 -0.93 -17.26
CA GLU A 86 8.14 -2.17 -18.02
C GLU A 86 9.10 -3.33 -17.65
N LEU A 87 9.46 -3.42 -16.37
CA LEU A 87 10.42 -4.42 -15.87
C LEU A 87 9.78 -5.76 -15.54
N TYR A 88 8.45 -5.83 -15.53
CA TYR A 88 7.69 -7.04 -15.25
C TYR A 88 7.03 -7.57 -16.52
N SER A 89 7.17 -8.87 -16.76
CA SER A 89 6.33 -9.58 -17.71
C SER A 89 4.93 -9.82 -17.13
N VAL A 90 3.90 -9.95 -17.97
CA VAL A 90 2.50 -10.14 -17.53
C VAL A 90 2.31 -11.32 -16.57
N HIS A 91 3.06 -12.41 -16.77
CA HIS A 91 2.99 -13.59 -15.89
C HIS A 91 3.54 -13.31 -14.47
N GLU A 92 4.34 -12.26 -14.29
CA GLU A 92 4.86 -11.82 -12.99
C GLU A 92 3.86 -10.95 -12.23
N TYR A 93 2.86 -10.38 -12.91
CA TYR A 93 1.94 -9.41 -12.31
C TYR A 93 1.18 -10.02 -11.11
N LEU A 94 0.93 -11.32 -11.13
CA LEU A 94 0.16 -12.00 -10.08
C LEU A 94 0.79 -11.81 -8.69
N TYR A 95 2.09 -12.10 -8.55
CA TYR A 95 2.77 -11.97 -7.25
C TYR A 95 3.09 -10.52 -6.89
N ILE A 96 3.28 -9.63 -7.88
CA ILE A 96 3.51 -8.21 -7.61
C ILE A 96 2.23 -7.57 -7.04
N PHE A 97 1.09 -7.76 -7.69
CA PHE A 97 -0.19 -7.22 -7.21
C PHE A 97 -0.66 -7.90 -5.93
N TRP A 98 -0.43 -9.21 -5.77
CA TRP A 98 -0.67 -9.91 -4.51
C TRP A 98 0.09 -9.28 -3.34
N TYR A 99 1.39 -9.03 -3.51
CA TYR A 99 2.21 -8.46 -2.44
C TYR A 99 1.77 -7.04 -2.07
N LEU A 100 1.45 -6.22 -3.07
CA LEU A 100 0.89 -4.88 -2.88
C LEU A 100 -0.47 -4.92 -2.14
N TYR A 101 -1.34 -5.85 -2.52
CA TYR A 101 -2.71 -5.99 -2.00
C TYR A 101 -2.77 -6.56 -0.58
N GLU A 102 -2.20 -7.75 -0.36
CA GLU A 102 -2.34 -8.49 0.90
C GLU A 102 -1.47 -7.90 2.01
N TYR A 103 -0.33 -7.29 1.67
CA TYR A 103 0.65 -6.83 2.66
C TYR A 103 0.86 -5.32 2.63
N LEU A 104 1.43 -4.76 1.57
CA LEU A 104 1.97 -3.39 1.65
C LEU A 104 0.91 -2.32 1.93
N PHE A 105 -0.17 -2.28 1.14
CA PHE A 105 -1.20 -1.26 1.35
C PHE A 105 -2.02 -1.53 2.63
N GLY A 106 -2.24 -2.80 2.98
CA GLY A 106 -2.86 -3.17 4.25
C GLY A 106 -2.05 -2.69 5.47
N PHE A 107 -0.73 -2.88 5.44
CA PHE A 107 0.18 -2.40 6.48
C PHE A 107 0.27 -0.86 6.51
N LEU A 108 0.25 -0.19 5.35
CA LEU A 108 0.20 1.27 5.28
C LEU A 108 -1.07 1.82 5.93
N ILE A 109 -2.23 1.24 5.62
CA ILE A 109 -3.51 1.64 6.21
C ILE A 109 -3.50 1.42 7.72
N THR A 110 -2.97 0.28 8.19
CA THR A 110 -2.86 -0.01 9.63
C THR A 110 -1.94 0.99 10.34
N ALA A 111 -0.78 1.33 9.75
CA ALA A 111 0.14 2.33 10.30
C ALA A 111 -0.51 3.72 10.37
N LEU A 112 -1.25 4.14 9.34
CA LEU A 112 -1.97 5.41 9.31
C LEU A 112 -3.11 5.47 10.34
N LYS A 113 -3.92 4.41 10.47
CA LYS A 113 -4.99 4.32 11.47
C LYS A 113 -4.46 4.32 12.90
N ARG A 114 -3.30 3.70 13.12
CA ARG A 114 -2.59 3.78 14.41
C ARG A 114 -2.16 5.23 14.69
N ALA A 115 -1.55 5.91 13.72
CA ALA A 115 -1.16 7.31 13.86
C ALA A 115 -2.37 8.24 14.09
N GLU A 116 -3.49 8.01 13.39
CA GLU A 116 -4.75 8.74 13.60
C GLU A 116 -5.26 8.57 15.04
N SER A 117 -5.27 7.33 15.54
CA SER A 117 -5.73 7.00 16.89
C SER A 117 -4.86 7.68 17.97
N ILE A 118 -3.53 7.69 17.77
CA ILE A 118 -2.57 8.39 18.63
C ILE A 118 -2.87 9.89 18.71
N VAL A 119 -3.12 10.55 17.56
CA VAL A 119 -3.41 11.98 17.53
C VAL A 119 -4.74 12.28 18.24
N ILE A 120 -5.77 11.47 18.00
CA ILE A 120 -7.08 11.64 18.64
C ILE A 120 -6.97 11.49 20.16
N GLU A 121 -6.25 10.48 20.64
CA GLU A 121 -6.03 10.24 22.08
C GLU A 121 -5.29 11.42 22.72
N GLN A 122 -4.24 11.93 22.08
CA GLN A 122 -3.51 13.11 22.56
C GLN A 122 -4.41 14.36 22.63
N GLU A 123 -5.23 14.60 21.61
CA GLU A 123 -6.18 15.73 21.60
C GLU A 123 -7.21 15.62 22.74
N GLN A 124 -7.68 14.41 23.05
CA GLN A 124 -8.59 14.17 24.17
C GLN A 124 -7.92 14.45 25.51
N LEU A 125 -6.68 14.01 25.71
CA LEU A 125 -5.91 14.25 26.93
C LEU A 125 -5.61 15.74 27.16
N ASP A 126 -5.25 16.45 26.10
CA ASP A 126 -5.03 17.91 26.14
C ASP A 126 -6.32 18.66 26.52
N MET A 127 -7.46 18.20 26.01
CA MET A 127 -8.78 18.75 26.34
C MET A 127 -9.14 18.50 27.81
N HIS A 128 -8.88 17.30 28.33
CA HIS A 128 -9.10 16.99 29.75
C HIS A 128 -8.20 17.83 30.68
N HIS A 129 -6.92 17.99 30.35
CA HIS A 129 -6.00 18.85 31.11
C HIS A 129 -6.46 20.31 31.12
N LYS A 130 -6.86 20.87 29.97
CA LYS A 130 -7.37 22.24 29.88
C LYS A 130 -8.68 22.43 30.66
N ASN A 131 -9.55 21.43 30.69
CA ASN A 131 -10.79 21.50 31.47
C ASN A 131 -10.53 21.46 32.98
N ASN A 132 -9.57 20.64 33.45
CA ASN A 132 -9.17 20.60 34.85
C ASN A 132 -8.51 21.90 35.31
N LEU A 133 -7.68 22.54 34.47
CA LEU A 133 -7.08 23.85 34.76
C LEU A 133 -8.14 24.97 34.79
N ASN A 134 -9.12 24.94 33.89
CA ASN A 134 -10.20 25.94 33.85
C ASN A 134 -11.24 25.76 34.97
N ALA A 135 -11.36 24.56 35.56
CA ALA A 135 -12.22 24.33 36.73
C ALA A 135 -11.71 25.05 37.99
N GLN A 136 -10.41 25.35 38.07
CA GLN A 136 -9.81 26.11 39.17
C GLN A 136 -9.91 27.63 38.99
N SER A 137 -10.20 28.14 37.79
CA SER A 137 -10.41 29.57 37.53
C SER A 137 -11.84 29.85 37.08
N LYS A 138 -12.74 30.17 38.03
CA LYS A 138 -14.04 30.79 37.74
C LYS A 138 -13.80 32.15 37.08
N GLN A 139 -13.72 32.19 35.74
CA GLN A 139 -14.09 33.30 34.84
C GLN A 139 -13.25 33.22 33.55
N ARG A 140 -13.75 32.53 32.53
CA ARG A 140 -13.81 32.97 31.13
C ARG A 140 -14.31 31.84 30.24
N LYS A 141 -15.41 32.07 29.51
CA LYS A 141 -15.97 31.13 28.54
C LYS A 141 -14.93 30.80 27.46
N PRO A 142 -14.61 29.52 27.19
CA PRO A 142 -13.55 29.22 26.25
C PRO A 142 -14.11 29.12 24.82
N LYS A 143 -13.45 29.83 23.89
CA LYS A 143 -13.69 29.78 22.43
C LYS A 143 -13.17 28.44 21.85
N ILE A 144 -13.71 27.28 22.25
CA ILE A 144 -13.26 25.94 21.77
C ILE A 144 -14.10 25.40 20.60
N LYS A 145 -14.60 26.28 19.72
CA LYS A 145 -15.29 25.85 18.49
C LYS A 145 -14.44 25.97 17.22
N LYS A 146 -13.19 26.46 17.31
CA LYS A 146 -12.35 26.69 16.12
C LYS A 146 -11.51 25.49 15.69
N HIS A 147 -11.20 24.53 16.56
CA HIS A 147 -10.32 23.39 16.19
C HIS A 147 -11.03 22.21 15.50
N ARG A 148 -12.37 22.07 15.61
CA ARG A 148 -13.14 21.10 14.81
C ARG A 148 -13.14 21.39 13.29
N LYS A 149 -12.53 22.49 12.84
CA LYS A 149 -12.42 22.84 11.41
C LYS A 149 -11.27 22.13 10.70
N ASN A 150 -10.31 21.56 11.42
CA ASN A 150 -9.27 20.74 10.81
C ASN A 150 -9.82 19.31 10.82
N GLY A 151 -10.11 18.77 9.64
CA GLY A 151 -10.72 17.43 9.50
C GLY A 151 -9.91 16.33 10.18
N ILE A 152 -10.50 15.14 10.27
CA ILE A 152 -9.87 13.95 10.85
C ILE A 152 -8.46 13.74 10.22
N PRO A 153 -7.38 13.67 11.03
CA PRO A 153 -6.00 13.53 10.52
C PRO A 153 -5.83 12.33 9.60
N PHE A 154 -4.97 12.45 8.58
CA PHE A 154 -4.59 11.37 7.65
C PHE A 154 -5.74 10.74 6.83
N ARG A 155 -6.98 11.17 7.01
CA ARG A 155 -8.15 10.54 6.40
C ARG A 155 -8.08 10.42 4.88
N GLN A 156 -7.67 11.48 4.18
CA GLN A 156 -7.51 11.43 2.72
C GLN A 156 -6.47 10.39 2.30
N GLU A 157 -5.37 10.29 3.05
CA GLU A 157 -4.32 9.34 2.77
C GLU A 157 -4.76 7.90 3.07
N ILE A 158 -5.55 7.67 4.11
CA ILE A 158 -6.17 6.37 4.39
C ILE A 158 -7.07 5.96 3.22
N PHE A 159 -7.92 6.87 2.72
CA PHE A 159 -8.77 6.59 1.55
C PHE A 159 -7.94 6.30 0.30
N LEU A 160 -6.88 7.06 0.06
CA LEU A 160 -5.99 6.84 -1.06
C LEU A 160 -5.32 5.46 -0.99
N ASN A 161 -4.72 5.08 0.14
CA ASN A 161 -4.09 3.77 0.29
C ASN A 161 -5.12 2.62 0.25
N THR A 162 -6.34 2.85 0.76
CA THR A 162 -7.45 1.89 0.61
C THR A 162 -7.81 1.69 -0.86
N ALA A 163 -7.87 2.76 -1.64
CA ALA A 163 -8.09 2.66 -3.09
C ALA A 163 -6.95 1.92 -3.80
N TYR A 164 -5.69 2.24 -3.48
CA TYR A 164 -4.52 1.51 -3.98
C TYR A 164 -4.60 0.00 -3.68
N GLN A 165 -4.97 -0.35 -2.44
CA GLN A 165 -5.19 -1.73 -2.03
C GLN A 165 -6.26 -2.38 -2.91
N SER A 166 -7.45 -1.78 -3.00
CA SER A 166 -8.56 -2.31 -3.81
C SER A 166 -8.18 -2.42 -5.30
N ILE A 167 -7.45 -1.48 -5.89
CA ILE A 167 -6.97 -1.61 -7.27
C ILE A 167 -6.06 -2.83 -7.43
N CYS A 168 -5.09 -3.00 -6.51
CA CYS A 168 -4.19 -4.16 -6.55
C CYS A 168 -4.94 -5.47 -6.33
N GLY A 169 -5.95 -5.49 -5.45
CA GLY A 169 -6.86 -6.63 -5.26
C GLY A 169 -7.62 -6.96 -6.54
N GLY A 170 -8.13 -5.94 -7.24
CA GLY A 170 -8.78 -6.09 -8.54
C GLY A 170 -7.87 -6.80 -9.55
N TYR A 171 -6.63 -6.34 -9.71
CA TYR A 171 -5.66 -7.01 -10.60
C TYR A 171 -5.28 -8.41 -10.13
N TYR A 172 -5.03 -8.60 -8.84
CA TYR A 172 -4.68 -9.91 -8.28
C TYR A 172 -5.74 -10.96 -8.61
N LYS A 173 -7.02 -10.63 -8.40
CA LYS A 173 -8.14 -11.52 -8.75
C LYS A 173 -8.31 -11.70 -10.26
N ALA A 174 -8.21 -10.61 -11.04
CA ALA A 174 -8.34 -10.66 -12.50
C ALA A 174 -7.26 -11.54 -13.14
N ILE A 175 -6.00 -11.36 -12.75
CA ILE A 175 -4.86 -12.14 -13.24
C ILE A 175 -4.97 -13.59 -12.78
N GLY A 176 -5.46 -13.84 -11.56
CA GLY A 176 -5.80 -15.19 -11.10
C GLY A 176 -6.82 -15.88 -12.01
N ALA A 177 -7.90 -15.18 -12.36
CA ALA A 177 -8.93 -15.69 -13.28
C ALA A 177 -8.36 -15.96 -14.68
N PHE A 178 -7.59 -15.01 -15.24
CA PHE A 178 -6.95 -15.17 -16.54
C PHE A 178 -5.93 -16.32 -16.57
N THR A 179 -5.18 -16.50 -15.49
CA THR A 179 -4.24 -17.62 -15.34
C THR A 179 -4.99 -18.94 -15.30
N LYS A 180 -6.09 -19.02 -14.54
CA LYS A 180 -6.94 -20.21 -14.46
C LYS A 180 -7.57 -20.60 -15.81
N GLU A 181 -7.92 -19.61 -16.63
CA GLU A 181 -8.43 -19.83 -17.99
C GLU A 181 -7.32 -19.99 -19.04
N GLU A 182 -6.05 -20.03 -18.62
CA GLU A 182 -4.87 -20.17 -19.48
C GLU A 182 -4.71 -19.03 -20.50
N LYS A 183 -5.27 -17.85 -20.21
CA LYS A 183 -5.15 -16.64 -21.04
C LYS A 183 -3.80 -15.95 -20.86
N ILE A 184 -3.09 -16.21 -19.76
CA ILE A 184 -1.75 -15.66 -19.51
C ILE A 184 -0.70 -16.68 -19.92
N ARG A 185 0.13 -16.30 -20.89
CA ARG A 185 1.25 -17.12 -21.33
C ARG A 185 2.26 -17.28 -20.19
N GLN A 186 2.56 -18.53 -19.86
CA GLN A 186 3.60 -18.87 -18.90
C GLN A 186 4.91 -19.17 -19.63
N PRO A 187 6.06 -18.79 -19.05
CA PRO A 187 7.37 -19.17 -19.57
C PRO A 187 7.57 -20.69 -19.49
N LEU A 188 8.42 -21.23 -20.37
CA LEU A 188 8.74 -22.65 -20.40
C LEU A 188 9.59 -23.04 -19.19
N GLN A 189 9.13 -24.02 -18.40
CA GLN A 189 9.76 -24.41 -17.14
C GLN A 189 11.25 -24.81 -17.26
N ILE A 190 11.67 -25.36 -18.40
CA ILE A 190 13.07 -25.75 -18.62
C ILE A 190 14.04 -24.55 -18.67
N PHE A 191 13.52 -23.35 -18.91
CA PHE A 191 14.30 -22.11 -18.99
C PHE A 191 13.91 -21.12 -17.87
N ASP A 192 13.04 -21.53 -16.94
CA ASP A 192 12.35 -20.60 -16.08
C ASP A 192 12.08 -21.15 -14.67
N SER A 193 12.25 -20.29 -13.67
CA SER A 193 11.89 -20.59 -12.28
C SER A 193 11.20 -19.39 -11.64
N GLU A 194 9.89 -19.51 -11.39
CA GLU A 194 9.10 -18.47 -10.71
C GLU A 194 9.68 -18.12 -9.34
N TYR A 195 10.23 -19.12 -8.63
CA TYR A 195 10.95 -18.93 -7.37
C TYR A 195 12.13 -17.96 -7.52
N ILE A 196 12.97 -18.14 -8.55
CA ILE A 196 14.13 -17.27 -8.78
C ILE A 196 13.66 -15.86 -9.15
N ARG A 197 12.67 -15.72 -10.04
CA ARG A 197 12.11 -14.40 -10.41
C ARG A 197 11.55 -13.68 -9.19
N PHE A 198 10.72 -14.36 -8.41
CA PHE A 198 10.13 -13.82 -7.19
C PHE A 198 11.23 -13.30 -6.26
N ASN A 199 12.20 -14.14 -5.90
CA ASN A 199 13.27 -13.73 -4.99
C ASN A 199 14.08 -12.56 -5.53
N HIS A 200 14.32 -12.51 -6.84
CA HIS A 200 14.99 -11.37 -7.46
C HIS A 200 14.16 -10.08 -7.40
N ARG A 201 12.83 -10.14 -7.62
CA ARG A 201 11.96 -8.96 -7.55
C ARG A 201 11.91 -8.38 -6.14
N PHE A 202 11.88 -9.24 -5.13
CA PHE A 202 11.75 -8.86 -3.72
C PHE A 202 13.09 -8.80 -2.95
N ALA A 203 14.23 -9.05 -3.63
CA ALA A 203 15.56 -9.07 -3.00
C ALA A 203 15.88 -7.83 -2.16
N PRO A 204 15.52 -6.58 -2.57
CA PRO A 204 15.82 -5.40 -1.74
C PRO A 204 15.12 -5.38 -0.38
N PHE A 205 14.14 -6.25 -0.14
CA PHE A 205 13.38 -6.27 1.10
C PHE A 205 14.01 -7.23 2.12
N ALA A 206 14.96 -8.08 1.71
CA ALA A 206 15.44 -9.23 2.48
C ALA A 206 16.08 -8.87 3.84
N THR A 207 16.62 -7.67 3.98
CA THR A 207 17.30 -7.19 5.19
C THR A 207 16.36 -6.51 6.19
N LEU A 208 15.13 -6.22 5.80
CA LEU A 208 14.17 -5.54 6.67
C LEU A 208 13.74 -6.44 7.82
N THR A 209 13.67 -5.88 9.03
CA THR A 209 13.07 -6.56 10.18
C THR A 209 11.57 -6.29 10.27
N SER A 210 11.13 -5.10 9.85
CA SER A 210 9.72 -4.70 9.89
C SER A 210 9.31 -3.86 8.64
N PRO A 211 8.38 -4.32 7.79
CA PRO A 211 7.76 -5.64 7.82
C PRO A 211 8.81 -6.73 7.50
N PRO A 212 8.64 -7.96 8.02
CA PRO A 212 9.50 -9.07 7.65
C PRO A 212 9.31 -9.41 6.15
N PRO A 213 10.37 -9.89 5.46
CA PRO A 213 10.26 -10.33 4.06
C PRO A 213 9.31 -11.52 3.96
N ILE A 214 8.43 -11.52 2.94
CA ILE A 214 7.51 -12.63 2.72
C ILE A 214 8.18 -13.64 1.77
N PRO A 215 8.37 -14.90 2.20
CA PRO A 215 9.05 -15.90 1.39
C PRO A 215 8.14 -16.43 0.27
N TYR A 216 8.74 -16.96 -0.80
CA TYR A 216 8.00 -17.47 -1.96
C TYR A 216 6.96 -18.55 -1.64
N HIS A 217 7.21 -19.41 -0.64
CA HIS A 217 6.26 -20.47 -0.29
C HIS A 217 4.90 -19.92 0.18
N GLU A 218 4.88 -18.75 0.82
CA GLU A 218 3.64 -18.05 1.19
C GLU A 218 2.87 -17.63 -0.07
N PHE A 219 3.56 -17.06 -1.07
CA PHE A 219 2.94 -16.75 -2.36
C PHE A 219 2.38 -18.01 -3.03
N ASP A 220 3.16 -19.10 -3.09
CA ASP A 220 2.73 -20.34 -3.73
C ASP A 220 1.48 -20.93 -3.05
N MET A 221 1.42 -20.92 -1.71
CA MET A 221 0.23 -21.33 -0.95
C MET A 221 -0.98 -20.45 -1.27
N MET A 222 -0.81 -19.13 -1.27
CA MET A 222 -1.88 -18.17 -1.55
C MET A 222 -2.38 -18.28 -2.99
N ARG A 223 -1.48 -18.46 -3.96
CA ARG A 223 -1.82 -18.73 -5.36
C ARG A 223 -2.62 -20.02 -5.49
N LYS A 224 -2.16 -21.12 -4.88
CA LYS A 224 -2.88 -22.40 -4.90
C LYS A 224 -4.28 -22.25 -4.32
N HIS A 225 -4.43 -21.49 -3.23
CA HIS A 225 -5.73 -21.19 -2.64
C HIS A 225 -6.61 -20.37 -3.60
N LEU A 226 -6.08 -19.28 -4.17
CA LEU A 226 -6.79 -18.43 -5.14
C LEU A 226 -7.32 -19.24 -6.34
N LEU A 227 -6.48 -20.12 -6.89
CA LEU A 227 -6.80 -20.91 -8.07
C LEU A 227 -7.77 -22.07 -7.79
N ARG A 228 -8.16 -22.33 -6.53
CA ARG A 228 -9.28 -23.25 -6.21
C ARG A 228 -10.63 -22.63 -6.60
N SER A 229 -10.80 -21.33 -6.40
CA SER A 229 -12.02 -20.60 -6.80
C SER A 229 -12.26 -20.69 -8.30
N ASN A 230 -13.51 -20.70 -8.73
CA ASN A 230 -13.82 -20.72 -10.16
C ASN A 230 -13.46 -19.36 -10.80
N ALA A 231 -13.16 -19.33 -12.10
CA ALA A 231 -12.72 -18.11 -12.78
C ALA A 231 -13.80 -17.00 -12.75
N ASN A 232 -15.07 -17.38 -12.78
CA ASN A 232 -16.19 -16.46 -12.72
C ASN A 232 -16.25 -15.71 -11.37
N ASP A 233 -16.13 -16.43 -10.25
CA ASP A 233 -16.06 -15.85 -8.90
C ASP A 233 -14.88 -14.89 -8.78
N LEU A 234 -13.74 -15.24 -9.39
CA LEU A 234 -12.57 -14.37 -9.42
C LEU A 234 -12.82 -13.10 -10.22
N TYR A 235 -13.52 -13.16 -11.37
CA TYR A 235 -13.94 -11.97 -12.11
C TYR A 235 -14.93 -11.10 -11.32
N ILE A 236 -15.89 -11.71 -10.63
CA ILE A 236 -16.83 -10.99 -9.76
C ILE A 236 -16.07 -10.29 -8.63
N SER A 237 -15.17 -11.01 -7.95
CA SER A 237 -14.33 -10.46 -6.88
C SER A 237 -13.43 -9.33 -7.39
N ALA A 238 -12.84 -9.48 -8.58
CA ALA A 238 -12.05 -8.42 -9.22
C ALA A 238 -12.91 -7.17 -9.49
N ALA A 239 -14.12 -7.34 -10.02
CA ALA A 239 -15.05 -6.25 -10.25
C ALA A 239 -15.40 -5.52 -8.93
N THR A 240 -15.73 -6.26 -7.86
CA THR A 240 -16.01 -5.67 -6.55
C THR A 240 -14.86 -4.79 -6.07
N HIS A 241 -13.62 -5.28 -6.17
CA HIS A 241 -12.44 -4.50 -5.79
C HIS A 241 -12.25 -3.24 -6.65
N PHE A 242 -12.41 -3.31 -7.97
CA PHE A 242 -12.33 -2.10 -8.80
C PHE A 242 -13.46 -1.11 -8.49
N HIS A 243 -14.65 -1.60 -8.12
CA HIS A 243 -15.74 -0.75 -7.67
C HIS A 243 -15.42 -0.05 -6.35
N GLU A 244 -14.92 -0.78 -5.35
CA GLU A 244 -14.47 -0.23 -4.07
C GLU A 244 -13.37 0.82 -4.25
N ALA A 245 -12.39 0.54 -5.11
CA ALA A 245 -11.34 1.50 -5.44
C ALA A 245 -11.91 2.82 -5.95
N ARG A 246 -12.84 2.74 -6.92
CA ARG A 246 -13.53 3.91 -7.46
C ARG A 246 -14.23 4.72 -6.37
N LEU A 247 -14.99 4.06 -5.50
CA LEU A 247 -15.72 4.73 -4.41
C LEU A 247 -14.77 5.45 -3.44
N ASN A 248 -13.65 4.81 -3.08
CA ASN A 248 -12.65 5.42 -2.20
C ASN A 248 -11.96 6.63 -2.84
N LEU A 249 -11.65 6.57 -4.14
CA LEU A 249 -11.04 7.69 -4.87
C LEU A 249 -12.01 8.86 -5.07
N GLU A 250 -13.28 8.57 -5.38
CA GLU A 250 -14.33 9.60 -5.53
C GLU A 250 -14.64 10.33 -4.20
N TYR A 251 -14.24 9.77 -3.06
CA TYR A 251 -14.33 10.43 -1.76
C TYR A 251 -13.25 11.51 -1.53
N ILE A 252 -12.13 11.46 -2.27
CA ILE A 252 -11.02 12.39 -2.08
C ILE A 252 -11.43 13.78 -2.58
N GLN A 253 -11.30 14.78 -1.71
CA GLN A 253 -11.60 16.17 -2.03
C GLN A 253 -10.47 16.78 -2.86
N ASN A 254 -10.82 17.55 -3.89
CA ASN A 254 -9.88 18.18 -4.83
C ASN A 254 -8.88 17.17 -5.43
N PRO A 255 -9.37 16.13 -6.12
CA PRO A 255 -8.51 15.10 -6.69
C PRO A 255 -7.58 15.72 -7.74
N ASP A 256 -6.30 15.36 -7.69
CA ASP A 256 -5.35 15.72 -8.73
C ASP A 256 -5.53 14.84 -9.98
N GLN A 257 -4.72 15.11 -11.01
CA GLN A 257 -4.79 14.38 -12.26
C GLN A 257 -4.51 12.88 -12.09
N GLU A 258 -3.63 12.49 -11.17
CA GLU A 258 -3.29 11.08 -10.93
C GLU A 258 -4.49 10.33 -10.34
N ILE A 259 -5.17 10.92 -9.36
CA ILE A 259 -6.41 10.37 -8.78
C ILE A 259 -7.51 10.24 -9.84
N LEU A 260 -7.69 11.27 -10.69
CA LEU A 260 -8.67 11.23 -11.78
C LEU A 260 -8.36 10.12 -12.79
N GLN A 261 -7.09 9.89 -13.12
CA GLN A 261 -6.65 8.78 -13.96
C GLN A 261 -6.94 7.42 -13.31
N MET A 262 -6.66 7.27 -12.01
CA MET A 262 -6.95 6.05 -11.26
C MET A 262 -8.46 5.75 -11.20
N ILE A 263 -9.31 6.77 -11.04
CA ILE A 263 -10.77 6.62 -11.09
C ILE A 263 -11.19 6.05 -12.45
N GLN A 264 -10.61 6.55 -13.54
CA GLN A 264 -10.92 6.06 -14.88
C GLN A 264 -10.49 4.60 -15.06
N VAL A 265 -9.27 4.25 -14.62
CA VAL A 265 -8.78 2.86 -14.65
C VAL A 265 -9.72 1.92 -13.89
N ALA A 266 -10.11 2.30 -12.67
CA ALA A 266 -11.03 1.53 -11.84
C ALA A 266 -12.41 1.35 -12.51
N LYS A 267 -12.96 2.41 -13.12
CA LYS A 267 -14.24 2.36 -13.86
C LYS A 267 -14.19 1.38 -15.04
N VAL A 268 -13.17 1.50 -15.89
CA VAL A 268 -13.07 0.64 -17.07
C VAL A 268 -12.84 -0.81 -16.66
N ASN A 269 -11.93 -1.06 -15.74
CA ASN A 269 -11.62 -2.43 -15.31
C ASN A 269 -12.79 -3.08 -14.57
N TYR A 270 -13.57 -2.32 -13.79
CA TYR A 270 -14.84 -2.80 -13.23
C TYR A 270 -15.79 -3.32 -14.32
N VAL A 271 -15.99 -2.54 -15.40
CA VAL A 271 -16.87 -2.94 -16.50
C VAL A 271 -16.34 -4.18 -17.20
N VAL A 272 -15.04 -4.23 -17.51
CA VAL A 272 -14.42 -5.37 -18.19
C VAL A 272 -14.55 -6.65 -17.36
N MET A 273 -14.26 -6.60 -16.06
CA MET A 273 -14.42 -7.76 -15.18
C MET A 273 -15.89 -8.19 -15.07
N SER A 274 -16.82 -7.23 -15.00
CA SER A 274 -18.26 -7.51 -14.95
C SER A 274 -18.77 -8.18 -16.23
N LEU A 275 -18.22 -7.84 -17.39
CA LEU A 275 -18.56 -8.48 -18.67
C LEU A 275 -18.03 -9.92 -18.74
N LEU A 276 -16.78 -10.15 -18.32
CA LEU A 276 -16.19 -11.49 -18.25
C LEU A 276 -16.98 -12.39 -17.29
N ALA A 277 -17.40 -11.86 -16.14
CA ALA A 277 -18.22 -12.58 -15.18
C ALA A 277 -19.59 -13.01 -15.76
N LYS A 278 -20.12 -12.25 -16.73
CA LYS A 278 -21.35 -12.59 -17.46
C LYS A 278 -21.11 -13.55 -18.62
N GLY A 279 -19.89 -14.06 -18.79
CA GLY A 279 -19.53 -15.01 -19.84
C GLY A 279 -19.12 -14.36 -21.17
N HIS A 280 -18.88 -13.04 -21.22
CA HIS A 280 -18.34 -12.40 -22.43
C HIS A 280 -16.96 -12.99 -22.75
N LYS A 281 -16.73 -13.39 -24.01
CA LYS A 281 -15.47 -14.00 -24.48
C LYS A 281 -15.00 -15.20 -23.63
N ARG A 282 -15.95 -16.02 -23.14
CA ARG A 282 -15.65 -17.21 -22.33
C ARG A 282 -14.74 -18.21 -23.07
N ASP A 283 -14.97 -18.40 -24.36
CA ASP A 283 -14.22 -19.37 -25.18
C ASP A 283 -12.92 -18.79 -25.75
N SER A 284 -12.69 -17.49 -25.58
CA SER A 284 -11.45 -16.87 -26.05
C SER A 284 -10.27 -17.30 -25.20
N LYS A 285 -9.18 -17.69 -25.85
CA LYS A 285 -7.86 -17.89 -25.22
C LYS A 285 -6.91 -16.73 -25.50
N SER A 286 -7.42 -15.61 -26.05
CA SER A 286 -6.62 -14.42 -26.30
C SER A 286 -6.11 -13.83 -24.98
N GLN A 287 -4.81 -13.53 -24.92
CA GLN A 287 -4.25 -12.83 -23.78
C GLN A 287 -4.79 -11.40 -23.76
N PRO A 288 -5.29 -10.91 -22.61
CA PRO A 288 -5.72 -9.52 -22.48
C PRO A 288 -4.53 -8.57 -22.61
N VAL A 289 -4.79 -7.38 -23.15
CA VAL A 289 -3.80 -6.30 -23.23
C VAL A 289 -3.91 -5.44 -21.98
N PHE A 290 -2.76 -5.13 -21.39
CA PHE A 290 -2.63 -4.23 -20.24
C PHE A 290 -2.10 -2.89 -20.73
N ASP A 291 -3.00 -1.92 -20.90
CA ASP A 291 -2.69 -0.61 -21.48
C ASP A 291 -2.40 0.44 -20.40
N TYR A 292 -1.14 0.87 -20.32
CA TYR A 292 -0.64 1.87 -19.35
C TYR A 292 -0.78 3.33 -19.83
N SER A 293 -1.38 3.59 -20.99
CA SER A 293 -1.53 4.95 -21.53
C SER A 293 -2.32 5.89 -20.62
N GLN A 294 -3.24 5.36 -19.80
CA GLN A 294 -4.06 6.15 -18.88
C GLN A 294 -3.34 6.44 -17.55
N HIS A 295 -2.55 5.50 -17.03
CA HIS A 295 -1.88 5.60 -15.73
C HIS A 295 -0.63 4.73 -15.69
N ARG A 296 0.49 5.32 -15.25
CA ARG A 296 1.83 4.72 -15.29
C ARG A 296 1.99 3.41 -14.50
N TYR A 297 1.21 3.20 -13.44
CA TYR A 297 1.32 1.98 -12.62
C TYR A 297 0.16 1.00 -12.84
N PHE A 298 -0.98 1.47 -13.37
CA PHE A 298 -2.22 0.70 -13.34
C PHE A 298 -2.85 0.68 -14.73
N PRO A 299 -2.81 -0.47 -15.41
CA PRO A 299 -3.24 -0.55 -16.79
C PRO A 299 -4.76 -0.71 -16.94
N VAL A 300 -5.33 -0.09 -17.96
CA VAL A 300 -6.66 -0.50 -18.43
C VAL A 300 -6.55 -1.90 -19.07
N ILE A 301 -7.41 -2.83 -18.66
CA ILE A 301 -7.48 -4.17 -19.22
C ILE A 301 -8.35 -4.12 -20.48
N LYS A 302 -7.80 -4.56 -21.61
CA LYS A 302 -8.51 -4.65 -22.90
C LYS A 302 -8.63 -6.10 -23.35
N LEU A 303 -9.82 -6.50 -23.79
CA LEU A 303 -10.09 -7.85 -24.27
C LEU A 303 -9.95 -7.89 -25.79
N ASN A 304 -9.03 -8.70 -26.31
CA ASN A 304 -8.86 -8.98 -27.74
C ASN A 304 -9.89 -9.96 -28.25
#